data_AF-A0A1R3KH09-F1
#
_entry.id   AF-A0A1R3KH09-F1
#
_cell.length_a   1.000
_cell.length_b   1.000
_cell.length_c   1.000
_cell.angle_alpha   90.00
_cell.angle_beta   90.00
_cell.angle_gamma   90.00
#
_symmetry.space_group_name_H-M   'P 1'
#
loop_
_entity.id
_entity.type
_entity.pdbx_description
1 polymer ?
#
loop_
_entity_poly.entity_id
_entity_poly.type
_entity_poly.pdbx_seq_one_letter_code
_entity_poly.pdbx_strand_id
1 'polypeptide(L)'
;EIRELQELQKTLYTFLHVITTHDLSSVFLSPKSRGYLNSIMQLLLHTSCHHKDILTRKACVQIFIRLIKDWSASPFGEEKVPGFRSFMIETFATNCCLYSVLDKSFEFTDANTLILFGEIVLAQKVMYEKFGDDFLVHFVSKGFPSAHCPQNLAEQYCQKLK
;
A
#
# COMPACT_ATOMS: atom_id res chain seq x y z
N GLU A 1 -9.99 26.64 -11.95
CA GLU A 1 -9.38 25.43 -12.52
C GLU A 1 -8.39 24.71 -11.60
N ILE A 2 -7.16 25.22 -11.34
CA ILE A 2 -6.16 24.48 -10.52
C ILE A 2 -6.64 24.18 -9.10
N ARG A 3 -7.25 25.16 -8.43
CA ARG A 3 -7.82 24.99 -7.08
C ARG A 3 -8.96 23.99 -7.04
N GLU A 4 -9.86 24.05 -8.02
CA GLU A 4 -11.03 23.15 -8.10
C GLU A 4 -10.59 21.70 -8.34
N LEU A 5 -9.56 21.50 -9.17
CA LEU A 5 -8.98 20.18 -9.39
C LEU A 5 -8.36 19.61 -8.10
N GLN A 6 -7.66 20.43 -7.33
CA GLN A 6 -7.08 20.01 -6.05
C GLN A 6 -8.16 19.64 -5.02
N GLU A 7 -9.22 20.44 -4.92
CA GLU A 7 -10.36 20.13 -4.04
C GLU A 7 -11.09 18.85 -4.48
N LEU A 8 -11.25 18.64 -5.79
CA LEU A 8 -11.83 17.41 -6.32
C LEU A 8 -10.98 16.18 -5.98
N GLN A 9 -9.66 16.26 -6.15
CA GLN A 9 -8.73 15.18 -5.79
C GLN A 9 -8.81 14.86 -4.30
N LYS A 10 -8.78 15.88 -3.43
CA LYS A 10 -8.91 15.70 -1.98
C LYS A 10 -10.24 15.04 -1.60
N THR A 11 -11.33 15.47 -2.24
CA THR A 11 -12.66 14.90 -2.03
C THR A 11 -12.70 13.43 -2.47
N LEU A 12 -12.10 13.10 -3.62
CA LEU A 12 -12.01 11.72 -4.12
C LEU A 12 -11.25 10.81 -3.14
N TYR A 13 -10.06 11.21 -2.67
CA TYR A 13 -9.29 10.38 -1.72
C TYR A 13 -10.02 10.22 -0.39
N THR A 14 -10.66 11.28 0.10
CA THR A 14 -11.47 11.22 1.32
C THR A 14 -12.63 10.24 1.15
N PHE A 15 -13.31 10.28 0.00
CA PHE A 15 -14.41 9.37 -0.31
C PHE A 15 -13.94 7.90 -0.37
N LEU A 16 -12.85 7.61 -1.08
CA LEU A 16 -12.27 6.25 -1.14
C LEU A 16 -11.82 5.75 0.24
N HIS A 17 -11.23 6.64 1.03
CA HIS A 17 -10.82 6.35 2.40
C HIS A 17 -12.02 6.03 3.28
N VAL A 18 -13.09 6.82 3.22
CA VAL A 18 -14.34 6.55 3.97
C VAL A 18 -14.95 5.21 3.57
N ILE A 19 -15.06 4.90 2.27
CA ILE A 19 -15.60 3.61 1.81
C ILE A 19 -14.83 2.45 2.44
N THR A 20 -13.50 2.47 2.37
CA THR A 20 -12.70 1.34 2.87
C THR A 20 -12.60 1.27 4.39
N THR A 21 -12.60 2.40 5.09
CA THR A 21 -12.50 2.42 6.56
C THR A 21 -13.81 2.12 7.27
N HIS A 22 -14.93 2.16 6.56
CA HIS A 22 -16.27 1.79 7.07
C HIS A 22 -16.74 0.43 6.53
N ASP A 23 -15.81 -0.45 6.15
CA ASP A 23 -16.07 -1.83 5.71
C ASP A 23 -16.98 -1.95 4.47
N LEU A 24 -16.99 -0.91 3.62
CA LEU A 24 -17.76 -0.86 2.37
C LEU A 24 -16.91 -1.20 1.13
N SER A 25 -15.76 -1.87 1.28
CA SER A 25 -14.87 -2.22 0.17
C SER A 25 -15.54 -3.11 -0.89
N SER A 26 -16.59 -3.85 -0.53
CA SER A 26 -17.43 -4.62 -1.45
C SER A 26 -18.12 -3.76 -2.53
N VAL A 27 -18.33 -2.46 -2.26
CA VAL A 27 -18.87 -1.50 -3.24
C VAL A 27 -17.99 -1.45 -4.47
N PHE A 28 -16.66 -1.58 -4.37
CA PHE A 28 -15.77 -1.60 -5.53
C PHE A 28 -15.91 -2.86 -6.40
N LEU A 29 -16.46 -3.94 -5.84
CA LEU A 29 -16.60 -5.22 -6.52
C LEU A 29 -17.95 -5.39 -7.22
N SER A 30 -18.88 -4.45 -6.99
CA SER A 30 -20.20 -4.46 -7.60
C SER A 30 -20.13 -4.34 -9.13
N PRO A 31 -21.09 -4.90 -9.89
CA PRO A 31 -21.09 -4.80 -11.35
C PRO A 31 -21.02 -3.37 -11.89
N LYS A 32 -21.56 -2.39 -11.15
CA LYS A 32 -21.62 -0.98 -11.57
C LYS A 32 -20.28 -0.24 -11.40
N SER A 33 -19.38 -0.75 -10.57
CA SER A 33 -18.15 -0.07 -10.16
C SER A 33 -16.88 -0.84 -10.52
N ARG A 34 -16.98 -2.16 -10.74
CA ARG A 34 -15.84 -3.05 -11.01
C ARG A 34 -14.95 -2.57 -12.16
N GLY A 35 -15.53 -1.91 -13.17
CA GLY A 35 -14.79 -1.34 -14.29
C GLY A 35 -13.76 -0.26 -13.89
N TYR A 36 -13.93 0.39 -12.74
CA TYR A 36 -13.02 1.42 -12.24
C TYR A 36 -11.94 0.88 -11.30
N LEU A 37 -12.03 -0.38 -10.88
CA LEU A 37 -11.19 -0.94 -9.81
C LEU A 37 -9.70 -0.82 -10.13
N ASN A 38 -9.27 -1.20 -11.34
CA ASN A 38 -7.88 -1.10 -11.73
C ASN A 38 -7.38 0.35 -11.72
N SER A 39 -8.17 1.29 -12.25
CA SER A 39 -7.83 2.72 -12.25
C SER A 39 -7.71 3.28 -10.82
N ILE A 40 -8.61 2.86 -9.91
CA ILE A 40 -8.55 3.24 -8.50
C ILE A 40 -7.28 2.68 -7.85
N MET A 41 -6.95 1.40 -8.07
CA MET A 41 -5.73 0.79 -7.52
C MET A 41 -4.46 1.49 -8.01
N GLN A 42 -4.37 1.79 -9.32
CA GLN A 42 -3.23 2.50 -9.89
C GLN A 42 -3.12 3.94 -9.38
N LEU A 43 -4.25 4.64 -9.25
CA LEU A 43 -4.30 5.99 -8.67
C LEU A 43 -3.79 5.97 -7.22
N LEU A 44 -4.32 5.07 -6.39
CA LEU A 44 -3.92 4.96 -4.98
C LEU A 44 -2.44 4.60 -4.84
N LEU A 45 -1.93 3.69 -5.67
CA LEU A 45 -0.51 3.33 -5.67
C LEU A 45 0.36 4.54 -6.03
N HIS A 46 0.06 5.19 -7.16
CA HIS A 46 0.81 6.35 -7.62
C HIS A 46 0.85 7.44 -6.54
N THR A 47 -0.31 7.74 -5.95
CA THR A 47 -0.46 8.75 -4.90
C THR A 47 0.27 8.36 -3.63
N SER A 48 0.18 7.11 -3.17
CA SER A 48 0.91 6.63 -1.98
C SER A 48 2.44 6.80 -2.11
N CYS A 49 2.96 6.71 -3.32
CA CYS A 49 4.40 6.80 -3.59
C CYS A 49 4.89 8.24 -3.79
N HIS A 50 4.14 9.08 -4.50
CA HIS A 50 4.68 10.33 -5.07
C HIS A 50 3.94 11.61 -4.68
N HIS A 51 2.81 11.53 -3.97
CA HIS A 51 2.02 12.73 -3.69
C HIS A 51 2.76 13.68 -2.74
N LYS A 52 2.71 14.98 -3.03
CA LYS A 52 3.43 16.00 -2.24
C LYS A 52 2.91 16.13 -0.81
N ASP A 53 1.60 15.96 -0.63
CA ASP A 53 1.01 15.92 0.71
C ASP A 53 1.14 14.52 1.32
N ILE A 54 1.90 14.45 2.42
CA ILE A 54 2.17 13.22 3.18
C ILE A 54 0.91 12.63 3.81
N LEU A 55 -0.06 13.46 4.20
CA LEU A 55 -1.32 12.96 4.78
C LEU A 55 -2.19 12.26 3.73
N THR A 56 -2.17 12.76 2.49
CA THR A 56 -2.80 12.08 1.35
C THR A 56 -2.11 10.76 1.03
N ARG A 57 -0.76 10.69 1.06
CA ARG A 57 -0.03 9.42 0.92
C ARG A 57 -0.46 8.43 1.99
N LYS A 58 -0.52 8.90 3.25
CA LYS A 58 -0.93 8.10 4.41
C LYS A 58 -2.32 7.50 4.23
N ALA A 59 -3.30 8.31 3.82
CA ALA A 59 -4.66 7.84 3.57
C ALA A 59 -4.70 6.75 2.50
N CYS A 60 -3.88 6.86 1.43
CA CYS A 60 -3.79 5.83 0.41
C CYS A 60 -3.20 4.51 0.94
N VAL A 61 -2.18 4.58 1.81
CA VAL A 61 -1.63 3.39 2.48
C VAL A 61 -2.68 2.75 3.41
N GLN A 62 -3.43 3.56 4.17
CA GLN A 62 -4.51 3.08 5.02
C GLN A 62 -5.63 2.39 4.23
N ILE A 63 -5.98 2.92 3.05
CA ILE A 63 -6.89 2.26 2.11
C ILE A 63 -6.35 0.88 1.75
N PHE A 64 -5.09 0.75 1.32
CA PHE A 64 -4.51 -0.55 0.98
C PHE A 64 -4.47 -1.53 2.15
N ILE A 65 -4.15 -1.07 3.37
CA ILE A 65 -4.21 -1.90 4.58
C ILE A 65 -5.60 -2.52 4.75
N ARG A 66 -6.66 -1.73 4.55
CA ARG A 66 -8.05 -2.22 4.62
C ARG A 66 -8.37 -3.18 3.50
N LEU A 67 -7.98 -2.86 2.27
CA LEU A 67 -8.20 -3.74 1.12
C LEU A 67 -7.48 -5.09 1.28
N ILE A 68 -6.25 -5.12 1.81
CA ILE A 68 -5.55 -6.37 2.12
C ILE A 68 -6.34 -7.20 3.13
N LYS A 69 -6.86 -6.57 4.19
CA LYS A 69 -7.66 -7.26 5.21
C LYS A 69 -8.96 -7.85 4.65
N ASP A 70 -9.62 -7.10 3.77
CA ASP A 70 -10.95 -7.43 3.26
C ASP A 70 -10.95 -8.39 2.08
N TRP A 71 -10.00 -8.23 1.16
CA TRP A 71 -9.96 -8.96 -0.12
C TRP A 71 -9.07 -10.18 -0.07
N SER A 72 -8.17 -10.26 0.90
CA SER A 72 -7.31 -11.43 1.12
C SER A 72 -7.90 -12.29 2.22
N ALA A 73 -8.27 -13.52 1.88
CA ALA A 73 -8.46 -14.55 2.89
C ALA A 73 -7.10 -14.89 3.56
N SER A 74 -7.14 -15.52 4.73
CA SER A 74 -5.95 -16.11 5.40
C SER A 74 -5.10 -16.91 4.39
N PRO A 75 -3.78 -17.17 4.58
CA PRO A 75 -2.83 -17.51 3.51
C PRO A 75 -3.21 -18.64 2.53
N PHE A 76 -4.18 -19.48 2.89
CA PHE A 76 -4.69 -20.62 2.13
C PHE A 76 -6.09 -20.42 1.52
N GLY A 77 -6.69 -19.23 1.64
CA GLY A 77 -8.03 -18.95 1.12
C GLY A 77 -8.02 -18.20 -0.21
N GLU A 78 -9.16 -18.23 -0.91
CA GLU A 78 -9.33 -17.53 -2.19
C GLU A 78 -9.35 -16.01 -2.00
N GLU A 79 -8.66 -15.29 -2.88
CA GLU A 79 -8.74 -13.83 -2.93
C GLU A 79 -10.06 -13.39 -3.58
N LYS A 80 -10.68 -12.34 -3.04
CA LYS A 80 -11.94 -11.79 -3.60
C LYS A 80 -11.73 -11.05 -4.92
N VAL A 81 -10.49 -10.63 -5.19
CA VAL A 81 -10.10 -9.85 -6.35
C VAL A 81 -8.94 -10.56 -7.04
N PRO A 82 -9.15 -11.15 -8.23
CA PRO A 82 -8.09 -11.84 -8.94
C PRO A 82 -6.88 -10.94 -9.23
N GLY A 83 -5.68 -11.43 -8.90
CA GLY A 83 -4.41 -10.74 -9.09
C GLY A 83 -4.10 -9.69 -8.03
N PHE A 84 -4.96 -9.48 -7.03
CA PHE A 84 -4.74 -8.48 -6.00
C PHE A 84 -3.53 -8.83 -5.14
N ARG A 85 -3.36 -10.10 -4.75
CA ARG A 85 -2.19 -10.56 -4.01
C ARG A 85 -0.89 -10.27 -4.76
N SER A 86 -0.82 -10.64 -6.04
CA SER A 86 0.36 -10.37 -6.87
C SER A 86 0.62 -8.88 -7.01
N PHE A 87 -0.41 -8.07 -7.23
CA PHE A 87 -0.25 -6.61 -7.25
C PHE A 87 0.35 -6.08 -5.94
N MET A 88 -0.12 -6.55 -4.78
CA MET A 88 0.40 -6.08 -3.49
C MET A 88 1.85 -6.49 -3.26
N ILE A 89 2.20 -7.77 -3.52
CA ILE A 89 3.53 -8.30 -3.27
C ILE A 89 4.55 -7.74 -4.27
N GLU A 90 4.22 -7.72 -5.56
CA GLU A 90 5.19 -7.40 -6.60
C GLU A 90 5.27 -5.90 -6.88
N THR A 91 4.14 -5.20 -6.78
CA THR A 91 4.05 -3.79 -7.15
C THR A 91 4.00 -2.87 -5.93
N PHE A 92 3.02 -3.04 -5.04
CA PHE A 92 2.85 -2.13 -3.91
C PHE A 92 4.03 -2.20 -2.92
N ALA A 93 4.46 -3.39 -2.53
CA ALA A 93 5.58 -3.54 -1.60
C ALA A 93 6.86 -2.89 -2.13
N THR A 94 7.25 -3.20 -3.37
CA THR A 94 8.47 -2.64 -3.98
C THR A 94 8.38 -1.13 -4.13
N ASN A 95 7.28 -0.61 -4.70
CA ASN A 95 7.20 0.82 -4.99
C ASN A 95 6.91 1.66 -3.74
N CYS A 96 5.87 1.31 -2.98
CA CYS A 96 5.46 2.11 -1.82
C CYS A 96 6.32 1.80 -0.59
N CYS A 97 6.47 0.52 -0.22
CA CYS A 97 7.12 0.18 1.05
C CYS A 97 8.65 0.29 1.02
N LEU A 98 9.27 0.18 -0.17
CA LEU A 98 10.71 0.30 -0.33
C LEU A 98 11.10 1.62 -1.00
N TYR A 99 10.82 1.78 -2.31
CA TYR A 99 11.35 2.93 -3.06
C TYR A 99 10.83 4.27 -2.59
N SER A 100 9.54 4.37 -2.22
CA SER A 100 8.99 5.65 -1.77
C SER A 100 9.52 6.12 -0.41
N VAL A 101 10.12 5.21 0.37
CA VAL A 101 10.80 5.49 1.65
C VAL A 101 12.27 5.83 1.43
N LEU A 102 12.89 5.27 0.41
CA LEU A 102 14.29 5.58 0.02
C LEU A 102 14.40 6.87 -0.80
N ASP A 103 13.28 7.41 -1.28
CA ASP A 103 13.27 8.66 -2.02
C ASP A 103 13.67 9.85 -1.14
N LYS A 104 14.34 10.83 -1.75
CA LYS A 104 14.85 12.02 -1.04
C LYS A 104 13.75 12.88 -0.42
N SER A 105 12.51 12.75 -0.88
CA SER A 105 11.36 13.43 -0.26
C SER A 105 10.93 12.84 1.09
N PHE A 106 11.48 11.69 1.50
CA PHE A 106 11.12 11.02 2.75
C PHE A 106 12.10 11.38 3.88
N GLU A 107 11.80 12.45 4.62
CA GLU A 107 12.65 12.95 5.70
C GLU A 107 12.26 12.37 7.06
N PHE A 108 13.09 11.50 7.66
CA PHE A 108 12.80 10.86 8.96
C PHE A 108 12.75 11.81 10.17
N THR A 109 13.12 13.08 10.01
CA THR A 109 13.00 14.12 11.04
C THR A 109 11.64 14.81 11.04
N ASP A 110 10.87 14.70 9.95
CA ASP A 110 9.52 15.25 9.88
C ASP A 110 8.49 14.35 10.58
N ALA A 111 7.56 14.95 11.30
CA ALA A 111 6.55 14.19 12.04
C ALA A 111 5.55 13.49 11.11
N ASN A 112 5.19 14.10 9.98
CA ASN A 112 4.20 13.53 9.08
C ASN A 112 4.78 12.33 8.32
N THR A 113 6.03 12.41 7.88
CA THR A 113 6.75 11.28 7.24
C THR A 113 6.92 10.12 8.21
N LEU A 114 7.21 10.37 9.49
CA LEU A 114 7.24 9.32 10.52
C LEU A 114 5.87 8.65 10.72
N ILE A 115 4.78 9.43 10.71
CA ILE A 115 3.42 8.88 10.76
C ILE A 115 3.14 8.00 9.52
N LEU A 116 3.48 8.48 8.32
CA LEU A 116 3.37 7.71 7.08
C LEU A 116 4.20 6.43 7.15
N PHE A 117 5.43 6.51 7.66
CA PHE A 117 6.31 5.35 7.82
C PHE A 117 5.67 4.29 8.72
N GLY A 118 5.02 4.71 9.82
CA GLY A 118 4.25 3.81 10.69
C GLY A 118 3.16 3.04 9.93
N GLU A 119 2.41 3.72 9.06
CA GLU A 119 1.40 3.05 8.21
C GLU A 119 2.04 2.12 7.18
N ILE A 120 3.18 2.49 6.58
CA ILE A 120 3.91 1.64 5.64
C ILE A 120 4.41 0.35 6.33
N VAL A 121 4.92 0.46 7.57
CA VAL A 121 5.31 -0.71 8.37
C VAL A 121 4.09 -1.55 8.72
N LEU A 122 2.97 -0.94 9.10
CA LEU A 122 1.71 -1.65 9.35
C LEU A 122 1.21 -2.39 8.09
N ALA A 123 1.32 -1.78 6.92
CA ALA A 123 0.97 -2.43 5.65
C ALA A 123 1.83 -3.67 5.41
N GLN A 124 3.14 -3.59 5.63
CA GLN A 124 4.04 -4.74 5.50
C GLN A 124 3.70 -5.85 6.50
N LYS A 125 3.34 -5.51 7.74
CA LYS A 125 2.89 -6.48 8.73
C LYS A 125 1.60 -7.19 8.28
N VAL A 126 0.61 -6.43 7.80
CA VAL A 126 -0.66 -6.97 7.33
C VAL A 126 -0.47 -7.81 6.06
N MET A 127 0.45 -7.44 5.17
CA MET A 127 0.85 -8.27 4.03
C MET A 127 1.47 -9.59 4.48
N TYR A 128 2.35 -9.59 5.48
CA TYR A 128 2.89 -10.83 6.03
C TYR A 128 1.80 -11.70 6.67
N GLU A 129 0.90 -11.12 7.48
CA GLU A 129 -0.20 -11.84 8.11
C GLU A 129 -1.16 -12.49 7.09
N LYS A 130 -1.39 -11.84 5.94
CA LYS A 130 -2.33 -12.31 4.91
C LYS A 130 -1.70 -13.15 3.81
N PHE A 131 -0.47 -12.85 3.43
CA PHE A 131 0.21 -13.49 2.29
C PHE A 131 1.33 -14.44 2.72
N GLY A 132 1.67 -14.49 4.01
CA GLY A 132 2.70 -15.36 4.55
C GLY A 132 4.10 -15.06 4.01
N ASP A 133 4.91 -16.11 3.94
CA ASP A 133 6.29 -16.01 3.49
C ASP A 133 6.42 -15.60 2.02
N ASP A 134 5.38 -15.74 1.17
CA ASP A 134 5.45 -15.32 -0.24
C ASP A 134 5.79 -13.82 -0.39
N PHE A 135 5.25 -12.98 0.50
CA PHE A 135 5.61 -11.57 0.56
C PHE A 135 7.08 -11.39 0.93
N LEU A 136 7.55 -12.05 2.00
CA LEU A 136 8.94 -11.93 2.45
C LEU A 136 9.93 -12.45 1.41
N VAL A 137 9.65 -13.61 0.81
CA VAL A 137 10.50 -14.22 -0.23
C VAL A 137 10.62 -13.29 -1.42
N HIS A 138 9.52 -12.71 -1.92
CA HIS A 138 9.59 -11.77 -3.02
C HIS A 138 10.39 -10.50 -2.63
N PHE A 139 10.11 -9.95 -1.45
CA PHE A 139 10.74 -8.71 -1.00
C PHE A 139 12.25 -8.87 -0.77
N VAL A 140 12.69 -10.00 -0.23
CA VAL A 140 14.11 -10.33 0.00
C VAL A 140 14.83 -10.74 -1.29
N SER A 141 14.19 -11.50 -2.18
CA SER A 141 14.86 -11.99 -3.41
C SER A 141 14.91 -10.95 -4.53
N LYS A 142 13.95 -10.03 -4.58
CA LYS A 142 13.84 -9.03 -5.66
C LYS A 142 13.93 -7.59 -5.16
N GLY A 143 13.20 -7.25 -4.10
CA GLY A 143 13.14 -5.87 -3.58
C GLY A 143 14.48 -5.38 -3.03
N PHE A 144 14.96 -6.02 -1.97
CA PHE A 144 16.18 -5.64 -1.26
C PHE A 144 17.44 -5.65 -2.12
N PRO A 145 17.71 -6.67 -2.98
CA PRO A 145 18.86 -6.64 -3.87
C PRO A 145 18.81 -5.48 -4.86
N SER A 146 17.62 -5.13 -5.38
CA SER A 146 17.47 -3.98 -6.28
C SER A 146 17.75 -2.64 -5.59
N ALA A 147 17.54 -2.56 -4.27
CA ALA A 147 17.93 -1.43 -3.44
C ALA A 147 19.35 -1.53 -2.87
N HIS A 148 20.15 -2.52 -3.29
CA HIS A 148 21.50 -2.78 -2.78
C HIS A 148 21.56 -3.00 -1.26
N CYS A 149 20.48 -3.54 -0.68
CA CYS A 149 20.39 -3.80 0.75
C CYS A 149 21.31 -4.99 1.13
N PRO A 150 22.21 -4.81 2.11
CA PRO A 150 23.04 -5.89 2.64
C PRO A 150 22.22 -7.06 3.20
N GLN A 151 22.71 -8.28 2.99
CA GLN A 151 22.02 -9.51 3.40
C GLN A 151 21.73 -9.55 4.92
N ASN A 152 22.68 -9.10 5.75
CA ASN A 152 22.50 -9.08 7.20
C ASN A 152 21.38 -8.13 7.67
N LEU A 153 21.09 -7.07 6.90
CA LEU A 153 19.96 -6.18 7.17
C LEU A 153 18.64 -6.76 6.66
N ALA A 154 18.65 -7.43 5.50
CA ALA A 154 17.50 -8.16 4.99
C ALA A 154 17.04 -9.25 5.98
N GLU A 155 17.98 -10.01 6.55
CA GLU A 155 17.71 -11.03 7.57
C GLU A 155 17.12 -10.42 8.86
N GLN A 156 17.70 -9.30 9.33
CA GLN A 156 17.16 -8.58 10.49
C GLN A 156 15.74 -8.06 10.23
N TYR A 157 15.48 -7.52 9.04
CA TYR A 157 14.15 -7.08 8.65
C TYR A 157 13.14 -8.23 8.73
N CYS A 158 13.47 -9.39 8.16
CA CYS A 158 12.60 -10.57 8.23
C CYS A 158 12.35 -10.99 9.68
N GLN A 159 13.36 -10.97 10.54
CA GLN A 159 13.19 -11.32 11.96
C GLN A 159 12.30 -10.34 12.73
N LYS A 160 12.32 -9.05 12.37
CA LYS A 160 11.56 -8.01 13.07
C LYS A 160 10.11 -7.90 12.58
N LEU A 161 9.83 -8.34 11.35
CA LEU A 161 8.49 -8.29 10.78
C LEU A 161 7.61 -9.47 11.19
N LYS A 162 8.23 -10.64 11.43
CA LYS A 162 7.58 -11.83 11.97
C LYS A 162 7.13 -11.61 13.41
#